data_AF-Q53131-F1
#
_entry.id   AF-Q53131-F1
#
_cell.length_a   1.000
_cell.length_b   1.000
_cell.length_c   1.000
_cell.angle_alpha   90.00
_cell.angle_beta   90.00
_cell.angle_gamma   90.00
#
_symmetry.space_group_name_H-M   'P 1'
#
loop_
_entity.id
_entity.type
_entity.pdbx_description
1 polymer ?
#
loop_
_entity_poly.entity_id
_entity_poly.type
_entity_poly.pdbx_seq_one_letter_code
_entity_poly.pdbx_strand_id
1 'polypeptide(L)'
;MSGLQTTPLRVVLERLAVQLDRLAAMSGEIEEAVGQDIAAAGGRLGGGEILQSLDDLVQSLAGLSAYVGRLGQDMGTEPMVNIHDAVAAVRQRSLATALAGQECERVESGSADFF
;
A
#
# COMPACT_ATOMS: atom_id res chain seq x y z
N MET A 1 6.08 23.36 19.01
CA MET A 1 5.47 22.40 19.96
C MET A 1 4.33 21.71 19.23
N SER A 2 4.59 20.59 18.56
CA SER A 2 3.51 19.82 17.93
C SER A 2 2.81 19.03 19.02
N GLY A 3 1.55 19.37 19.30
CA GLY A 3 0.72 18.58 20.19
C GLY A 3 0.61 17.16 19.64
N LEU A 4 0.60 16.17 20.54
CA LEU A 4 0.34 14.77 20.20
C LEU A 4 -1.03 14.69 19.50
N GLN A 5 -1.03 14.64 18.17
CA GLN A 5 -2.25 14.41 17.40
C GLN A 5 -2.59 12.93 17.51
N THR A 6 -3.60 12.64 18.32
CA THR A 6 -4.20 11.32 18.38
C THR A 6 -5.24 11.21 17.26
N THR A 7 -5.26 10.06 16.60
CA THR A 7 -6.20 9.74 15.50
C THR A 7 -7.04 8.55 15.91
N PRO A 8 -8.36 8.50 15.63
CA PRO A 8 -9.15 7.31 15.86
C PRO A 8 -8.55 6.11 15.12
N LEU A 9 -8.40 4.97 15.80
CA LEU A 9 -7.80 3.76 15.23
C LEU A 9 -8.53 3.33 13.96
N ARG A 10 -9.87 3.44 13.93
CA ARG A 10 -10.66 3.18 12.73
C ARG A 10 -10.14 3.95 11.52
N VAL A 11 -9.89 5.25 11.66
CA VAL A 11 -9.40 6.10 10.57
C VAL A 11 -8.00 5.68 10.11
N VAL A 12 -7.15 5.24 11.03
CA VAL A 12 -5.82 4.71 10.69
C VAL A 12 -5.93 3.42 9.87
N LEU A 13 -6.83 2.52 10.26
CA LEU A 13 -7.09 1.27 9.53
C LEU A 13 -7.72 1.53 8.16
N GLU A 14 -8.69 2.44 8.06
CA GLU A 14 -9.27 2.88 6.78
C GLU A 14 -8.19 3.40 5.82
N ARG A 15 -7.28 4.26 6.30
CA ARG A 15 -6.16 4.76 5.49
C ARG A 15 -5.22 3.64 5.06
N LEU A 16 -4.88 2.72 5.95
CA LEU A 16 -4.02 1.58 5.64
C LEU A 16 -4.66 0.68 4.57
N ALA A 17 -5.96 0.39 4.67
CA ALA A 17 -6.68 -0.38 3.65
C ALA A 17 -6.58 0.27 2.27
N VAL A 18 -6.82 1.59 2.18
CA VAL A 18 -6.67 2.35 0.93
C VAL A 18 -5.25 2.25 0.36
N GLN A 19 -4.22 2.30 1.20
CA GLN A 19 -2.83 2.17 0.73
C GLN A 19 -2.50 0.75 0.25
N LEU A 20 -3.06 -0.28 0.89
CA LEU A 20 -2.91 -1.68 0.46
C LEU A 20 -3.61 -1.92 -0.89
N ASP A 21 -4.82 -1.37 -1.09
CA ASP A 21 -5.50 -1.42 -2.39
C ASP A 21 -4.70 -0.72 -3.48
N ARG A 22 -4.14 0.45 -3.17
CA ARG A 22 -3.26 1.18 -4.11
C ARG A 22 -2.03 0.35 -4.48
N LEU A 23 -1.38 -0.29 -3.51
CA LEU A 23 -0.24 -1.16 -3.75
C LEU A 23 -0.63 -2.37 -4.61
N ALA A 24 -1.78 -3.00 -4.33
CA ALA A 24 -2.30 -4.11 -5.12
C ALA A 24 -2.53 -3.71 -6.59
N ALA A 25 -3.13 -2.53 -6.81
CA ALA A 25 -3.34 -2.00 -8.16
C ALA A 25 -2.01 -1.77 -8.90
N MET A 26 -1.01 -1.14 -8.25
CA MET A 26 0.31 -0.96 -8.84
C MET A 26 1.01 -2.29 -9.13
N SER A 27 0.87 -3.29 -8.24
CA SER A 27 1.41 -4.63 -8.48
C SER A 27 0.74 -5.32 -9.67
N GLY A 28 -0.57 -5.14 -9.86
CA GLY A 28 -1.29 -5.66 -11.03
C GLY A 28 -0.86 -5.00 -12.34
N GLU A 29 -0.59 -3.68 -12.33
CA GLU A 29 -0.01 -2.98 -13.48
C GLU A 29 1.39 -3.51 -13.84
N ILE A 30 2.20 -3.82 -12.81
CA ILE A 30 3.53 -4.44 -13.01
C ILE A 30 3.40 -5.86 -13.56
N GLU A 31 2.48 -6.66 -13.02
CA GLU A 31 2.20 -8.01 -13.51
C GLU A 31 1.79 -8.00 -14.98
N GLU A 32 0.89 -7.10 -15.38
CA GLU A 32 0.46 -6.95 -16.76
C GLU A 32 1.63 -6.58 -17.68
N ALA A 33 2.44 -5.59 -17.29
CA ALA A 33 3.61 -5.16 -18.06
C ALA A 33 4.65 -6.29 -18.23
N VAL A 34 4.93 -7.03 -17.15
CA VAL A 34 5.83 -8.19 -17.17
C VAL A 34 5.26 -9.32 -18.04
N GLY A 35 3.95 -9.56 -17.97
CA GLY A 35 3.25 -10.55 -18.77
C GLY A 35 3.35 -10.26 -20.27
N GLN A 36 3.20 -8.99 -20.66
CA GLN A 36 3.37 -8.54 -22.05
C GLN A 36 4.81 -8.76 -22.54
N ASP A 37 5.82 -8.44 -21.72
CA ASP A 37 7.23 -8.64 -22.08
C ASP A 37 7.60 -10.12 -22.25
N ILE A 38 7.14 -10.99 -21.34
CA ILE A 38 7.33 -12.45 -21.43
C ILE A 38 6.67 -13.01 -22.69
N ALA A 39 5.46 -12.57 -23.01
CA ALA A 39 4.75 -12.98 -24.22
C ALA A 39 5.51 -12.54 -25.49
N ALA A 40 6.02 -11.31 -25.51
CA ALA A 40 6.80 -10.78 -26.63
C ALA A 40 8.16 -11.50 -26.80
N ALA A 41 8.79 -11.92 -25.70
CA ALA A 41 10.06 -12.66 -25.70
C ALA A 41 9.92 -14.14 -26.11
N GLY A 42 8.70 -14.61 -26.45
CA GLY A 42 8.44 -15.96 -26.91
C GLY A 42 8.44 -17.01 -25.80
N GLY A 43 8.13 -16.62 -24.56
CA GLY A 43 7.90 -17.56 -23.46
C GLY A 43 9.13 -18.34 -23.00
N ARG A 44 10.34 -17.75 -23.12
CA ARG A 44 11.57 -18.41 -22.62
C ARG A 44 11.46 -18.69 -21.11
N LEU A 45 11.88 -19.91 -20.75
CA LEU A 45 11.74 -20.55 -19.43
C LEU A 45 12.08 -19.61 -18.26
N GLY A 46 11.14 -19.44 -17.33
CA GLY A 46 11.30 -18.70 -16.06
C GLY A 46 10.27 -17.59 -15.81
N GLY A 47 9.60 -17.08 -16.84
CA GLY A 47 8.61 -16.00 -16.68
C GLY A 47 7.35 -16.38 -15.89
N GLY A 48 6.95 -17.66 -15.91
CA GLY A 48 5.75 -18.13 -15.21
C GLY A 48 5.84 -18.03 -13.69
N GLU A 49 7.00 -18.33 -13.10
CA GLU A 49 7.21 -18.23 -11.65
C GLU A 49 7.16 -16.76 -11.18
N ILE A 50 7.67 -15.84 -12.00
CA ILE A 50 7.63 -14.40 -11.73
C ILE A 50 6.18 -13.89 -11.75
N LEU A 51 5.41 -14.27 -12.77
CA LEU A 51 3.99 -13.89 -12.87
C LEU A 51 3.18 -14.46 -11.71
N GLN A 52 3.40 -15.74 -11.36
CA GLN A 52 2.73 -16.34 -10.21
C GLN A 52 3.08 -15.63 -8.90
N SER A 53 4.35 -15.25 -8.70
CA SER A 53 4.77 -14.51 -7.50
C SER A 53 4.15 -13.10 -7.45
N LEU A 54 3.93 -12.46 -8.61
CA LEU A 54 3.26 -11.17 -8.71
C LEU A 54 1.75 -11.28 -8.43
N ASP A 55 1.08 -12.29 -8.98
CA ASP A 55 -0.32 -12.59 -8.69
C ASP A 55 -0.52 -12.89 -7.19
N ASP A 56 0.32 -13.73 -6.60
CA ASP A 56 0.31 -14.03 -5.15
C ASP A 56 0.47 -12.74 -4.32
N LEU A 57 1.30 -11.80 -4.75
CA LEU A 57 1.48 -10.50 -4.10
C LEU A 57 0.22 -9.63 -4.22
N VAL A 58 -0.38 -9.53 -5.42
CA VAL A 58 -1.61 -8.78 -5.65
C VAL A 58 -2.74 -9.31 -4.77
N GLN A 59 -2.93 -10.63 -4.76
CA GLN A 59 -3.95 -11.29 -3.94
C GLN A 59 -3.71 -11.11 -2.45
N SER A 60 -2.44 -11.21 -2.01
CA SER A 60 -2.08 -10.97 -0.61
C SER A 60 -2.38 -9.54 -0.16
N LEU A 61 -2.04 -8.54 -0.99
CA LEU A 61 -2.31 -7.13 -0.69
C LEU A 61 -3.82 -6.84 -0.64
N ALA A 62 -4.58 -7.36 -1.61
CA ALA A 62 -6.04 -7.24 -1.62
C ALA A 62 -6.68 -7.92 -0.39
N GLY A 63 -6.19 -9.10 -0.01
CA GLY A 63 -6.62 -9.82 1.19
C GLY A 63 -6.35 -9.04 2.47
N LEU A 64 -5.15 -8.46 2.61
CA LEU A 64 -4.79 -7.61 3.75
C LEU A 64 -5.63 -6.34 3.80
N SER A 65 -5.88 -5.69 2.66
CA SER A 65 -6.76 -4.53 2.58
C SER A 65 -8.16 -4.85 3.09
N ALA A 66 -8.77 -5.93 2.59
CA ALA A 66 -10.09 -6.38 3.01
C ALA A 66 -10.13 -6.74 4.51
N TYR A 67 -9.08 -7.39 5.02
CA TYR A 67 -8.97 -7.73 6.45
C TYR A 67 -8.90 -6.48 7.32
N VAL A 68 -8.01 -5.55 7.01
CA VAL A 68 -7.84 -4.29 7.76
C VAL A 68 -9.08 -3.42 7.65
N GLY A 69 -9.72 -3.36 6.48
CA GLY A 69 -10.96 -2.62 6.27
C GLY A 69 -12.11 -3.14 7.13
N ARG A 70 -12.29 -4.47 7.22
CA ARG A 70 -13.28 -5.08 8.12
C ARG A 70 -12.94 -4.83 9.59
N LEU A 71 -11.67 -4.97 9.97
CA LEU A 71 -11.24 -4.65 11.33
C LEU A 71 -11.56 -3.20 11.68
N GLY A 72 -11.35 -2.25 10.76
CA GLY A 72 -11.74 -0.85 10.94
C GLY A 72 -13.24 -0.67 11.12
N GLN A 73 -14.08 -1.35 10.34
CA GLN A 73 -15.54 -1.26 10.46
C GLN A 73 -16.07 -1.76 11.80
N ASP A 74 -15.43 -2.78 12.37
CA ASP A 74 -15.78 -3.33 13.68
C ASP A 74 -15.25 -2.46 14.85
N MET A 75 -14.34 -1.51 14.58
CA MET A 75 -13.82 -0.59 15.59
C MET A 75 -14.76 0.61 15.81
N GLY A 76 -15.05 0.87 17.08
CA GLY A 76 -15.70 2.11 17.52
C GLY A 76 -14.82 3.35 17.32
N THR A 77 -15.36 4.52 17.65
CA THR A 77 -14.63 5.81 17.56
C THR A 77 -13.76 6.11 18.79
N GLU A 78 -13.87 5.31 19.84
CA GLU A 78 -13.21 5.54 21.13
C GLU A 78 -11.71 5.21 21.16
N PRO A 79 -11.20 4.17 20.48
CA PRO A 79 -9.77 3.88 20.50
C PRO A 79 -9.00 4.96 19.73
N MET A 80 -8.21 5.75 20.45
CA MET A 80 -7.37 6.80 19.89
C MET A 80 -5.91 6.36 19.93
N VAL A 81 -5.18 6.55 18.84
CA VAL A 81 -3.77 6.16 18.71
C VAL A 81 -2.90 7.34 18.30
N ASN A 82 -1.67 7.37 18.83
CA ASN A 82 -0.62 8.25 18.32
C ASN A 82 0.09 7.53 17.17
N ILE A 83 0.01 8.11 15.96
CA ILE A 83 0.58 7.50 14.76
C ILE A 83 1.99 8.00 14.43
N HIS A 84 2.52 8.98 15.18
CA HIS A 84 3.78 9.65 14.84
C HIS A 84 4.94 8.66 14.65
N ASP A 85 5.16 7.78 15.63
CA ASP A 85 6.27 6.84 15.59
C ASP A 85 6.04 5.72 14.57
N ALA A 86 4.77 5.34 14.35
CA ALA A 86 4.40 4.37 13.32
C ALA A 86 4.66 4.90 11.90
N VAL A 87 4.32 6.16 11.65
CA VAL A 87 4.59 6.83 10.37
C VAL A 87 6.08 7.05 10.17
N ALA A 88 6.83 7.41 11.22
CA ALA A 88 8.28 7.61 11.15
C ALA A 88 9.06 6.32 10.78
N ALA A 89 8.48 5.15 11.00
CA ALA A 89 9.06 3.87 10.58
C ALA A 89 8.94 3.60 9.07
N VAL A 90 8.07 4.34 8.36
CA VAL A 90 7.81 4.16 6.94
C VAL A 90 8.86 4.91 6.12
N ARG A 91 9.61 4.19 5.28
CA ARG A 91 10.73 4.74 4.50
C ARG A 91 10.34 5.37 3.16
N GLN A 92 9.12 5.14 2.71
CA GLN A 92 8.58 5.75 1.50
C GLN A 92 7.78 6.99 1.90
N ARG A 93 8.18 8.15 1.39
CA ARG A 93 7.62 9.44 1.83
C ARG A 93 6.13 9.55 1.49
N SER A 94 5.72 9.23 0.25
CA SER A 94 4.31 9.30 -0.12
C SER A 94 3.42 8.39 0.73
N LEU A 95 3.90 7.19 1.05
CA LEU A 95 3.18 6.25 1.91
C LEU A 95 3.07 6.79 3.35
N ALA A 96 4.16 7.33 3.89
CA ALA A 96 4.17 7.95 5.22
C ALA A 96 3.17 9.11 5.31
N THR A 97 3.17 10.00 4.32
CA THR A 97 2.24 11.14 4.20
C THR A 97 0.79 10.68 4.10
N ALA A 98 0.50 9.67 3.27
CA ALA A 98 -0.84 9.13 3.12
C ALA A 98 -1.36 8.46 4.41
N LEU A 99 -0.51 7.71 5.12
CA LEU A 99 -0.85 7.11 6.42
C LEU A 99 -1.08 8.17 7.52
N ALA A 100 -0.33 9.28 7.46
CA ALA A 100 -0.58 10.45 8.29
C ALA A 100 -1.92 11.16 7.98
N GLY A 101 -2.57 10.82 6.85
CA GLY A 101 -3.82 11.44 6.40
C GLY A 101 -3.62 12.82 5.78
N GLN A 102 -2.41 13.10 5.31
CA GLN A 102 -2.08 14.34 4.63
C GLN A 102 -2.26 14.13 3.13
N GLU A 103 -2.61 15.20 2.40
CA GLU A 103 -2.61 15.18 0.94
C GLU A 103 -1.18 14.94 0.46
N CYS A 104 -1.01 13.91 -0.36
CA CYS A 104 0.27 13.59 -0.96
C CYS A 104 0.35 14.25 -2.34
N GLU A 105 1.40 15.03 -2.57
CA GLU A 105 1.74 15.44 -3.94
C GLU A 105 2.01 14.18 -4.77
N ARG A 106 1.47 14.14 -6.00
CA ARG A 106 1.72 13.05 -6.94
C ARG A 106 3.22 13.02 -7.24
N VAL A 107 3.90 11.97 -6.80
CA VAL A 107 5.28 11.70 -7.21
C VAL A 107 5.25 11.25 -8.67
N GLU A 108 6.06 11.88 -9.51
CA GLU A 108 6.22 11.49 -10.91
C GLU A 108 6.84 10.10 -11.03
N SER A 109 6.30 9.28 -11.94
CA SER A 109 6.85 7.96 -12.25
C SER A 109 8.32 8.06 -12.66
N GLY A 110 9.19 7.33 -11.97
CA GLY A 110 10.65 7.35 -12.19
C GLY A 110 11.43 8.26 -11.23
N SER A 111 10.77 9.03 -10.37
CA SER A 111 11.41 9.77 -9.29
C SER A 111 11.62 8.87 -8.06
N ALA A 112 12.77 9.02 -7.39
CA ALA A 112 13.05 8.38 -6.12
C ALA A 112 12.17 9.01 -5.01
N ASP A 113 11.31 8.20 -4.39
CA ASP A 113 10.39 8.63 -3.32
C ASP A 113 10.84 8.14 -1.94
N PHE A 114 12.06 8.51 -1.58
CA PHE A 114 12.70 8.11 -0.33
C PHE A 114 13.04 9.33 0.53
N PHE A 115 13.29 9.10 1.80
CA PHE A 115 13.87 10.10 2.71
C PHE A 115 15.37 10.25 2.47
#